data_AF-A0A373M7Y9-F1
#
_entry.id   AF-A0A373M7Y9-F1
#
_cell.length_a   1.000
_cell.length_b   1.000
_cell.length_c   1.000
_cell.angle_alpha   90.00
_cell.angle_beta   90.00
_cell.angle_gamma   90.00
#
_symmetry.space_group_name_H-M   'P 1'
#
loop_
_entity.id
_entity.type
_entity.pdbx_description
1 polymer ?
#
loop_
_entity_poly.entity_id
_entity_poly.type
_entity_poly.pdbx_seq_one_letter_code
_entity_poly.pdbx_strand_id
1 'polypeptide(L)'
;MSKEKSLSELDEIVELSYLYDFYGALLKESNRVVFEDYVLSNLSLSEIAKERDITRQGVYDIVKRCRTRLKGYEEKLHLIEKFQLTKDKLGEIESIAKENFDEQTAGQITTLAEEIYELI
;
A
#
# COMPACT_ATOMS: atom_id res chain seq x y z
N MET A 1 -12.69 -24.78 7.96
CA MET A 1 -12.28 -24.06 9.19
C MET A 1 -11.50 -22.84 8.76
N SER A 2 -12.22 -21.75 8.48
CA SER A 2 -11.61 -20.47 8.10
C SER A 2 -11.15 -19.79 9.39
N LYS A 3 -9.84 -19.62 9.54
CA LYS A 3 -9.19 -19.08 10.74
C LYS A 3 -9.39 -17.57 10.83
N GLU A 4 -9.75 -17.08 12.02
CA GLU A 4 -9.49 -15.70 12.43
C GLU A 4 -8.00 -15.40 12.25
N LYS A 5 -7.67 -14.42 11.40
CA LYS A 5 -6.31 -13.90 11.29
C LYS A 5 -5.97 -13.12 12.56
N SER A 6 -4.76 -13.29 13.09
CA SER A 6 -4.32 -12.52 14.27
C SER A 6 -4.14 -11.05 13.93
N LEU A 7 -4.17 -10.17 14.94
CA LEU A 7 -3.94 -8.73 14.75
C LEU A 7 -2.62 -8.44 14.00
N SER A 8 -1.56 -9.21 14.29
CA SER A 8 -0.28 -9.13 13.61
C SER A 8 -0.32 -9.54 12.13
N GLU A 9 -1.20 -10.47 11.76
CA GLU A 9 -1.37 -10.88 10.36
C GLU A 9 -2.17 -9.84 9.57
N LEU A 10 -3.09 -9.12 10.22
CA LEU A 10 -3.80 -7.99 9.61
C LEU A 10 -2.84 -6.82 9.35
N ASP A 11 -1.99 -6.48 10.32
CA ASP A 11 -0.96 -5.44 10.15
C ASP A 11 -0.01 -5.77 8.99
N GLU A 12 0.39 -7.04 8.84
CA GLU A 12 1.20 -7.48 7.70
C GLU A 12 0.45 -7.33 6.38
N ILE A 13 -0.83 -7.72 6.30
CA ILE A 13 -1.62 -7.56 5.07
C ILE A 13 -1.75 -6.09 4.69
N VAL A 14 -1.97 -5.21 5.66
CA VAL A 14 -2.03 -3.75 5.42
C VAL A 14 -0.68 -3.24 4.89
N GLU A 15 0.44 -3.62 5.51
CA GLU A 15 1.78 -3.26 5.03
C GLU A 15 1.99 -3.73 3.58
N LEU A 16 1.59 -4.96 3.27
CA LEU A 16 1.72 -5.53 1.94
C LEU A 16 0.81 -4.86 0.90
N SER A 17 -0.38 -4.41 1.29
CA SER A 17 -1.27 -3.63 0.43
C SER A 17 -0.63 -2.30 0.06
N TYR A 18 -0.08 -1.56 1.03
CA TYR A 18 0.64 -0.31 0.74
C TYR A 18 1.84 -0.56 -0.19
N LEU A 19 2.65 -1.57 0.10
CA LEU A 19 3.76 -1.96 -0.78
C LEU A 19 3.28 -2.34 -2.19
N TYR A 20 2.11 -2.93 -2.31
CA TYR A 20 1.51 -3.30 -3.58
C TYR A 20 1.07 -2.07 -4.38
N ASP A 21 0.42 -1.11 -3.76
CA ASP A 21 -0.08 0.09 -4.45
C ASP A 21 1.05 0.89 -5.10
N PHE A 22 2.21 0.96 -4.42
CA PHE A 22 3.37 1.70 -4.92
C PHE A 22 4.25 0.89 -5.89
N TYR A 23 4.37 -0.43 -5.70
CA TYR A 23 5.38 -1.22 -6.41
C TYR A 23 4.83 -2.46 -7.15
N GLY A 24 3.53 -2.74 -7.05
CA GLY A 24 2.89 -3.93 -7.61
C GLY A 24 3.05 -4.05 -9.12
N ALA A 25 3.07 -2.91 -9.83
CA ALA A 25 3.32 -2.86 -11.27
C ALA A 25 4.72 -3.35 -11.69
N LEU A 26 5.69 -3.42 -10.76
CA LEU A 26 7.04 -3.93 -11.01
C LEU A 26 7.13 -5.46 -10.89
N LEU A 27 6.09 -6.11 -10.38
CA LEU A 27 6.01 -7.56 -10.33
C LEU A 27 5.73 -8.14 -11.72
N LYS A 28 6.14 -9.39 -11.93
CA LYS A 28 5.72 -10.14 -13.13
C LYS A 28 4.22 -10.42 -13.03
N GLU A 29 3.50 -10.31 -14.14
CA GLU A 29 2.04 -10.51 -14.20
C GLU A 29 1.57 -11.78 -13.47
N SER A 30 2.19 -12.92 -13.76
CA SER A 30 1.84 -14.21 -13.14
C SER A 30 1.97 -14.22 -11.62
N ASN A 31 2.91 -13.44 -11.07
CA ASN A 31 3.13 -13.34 -9.64
C ASN A 31 2.23 -12.27 -9.01
N ARG A 32 1.94 -11.22 -9.77
CA ARG A 32 1.09 -10.10 -9.36
C ARG A 32 -0.31 -10.60 -9.03
N VAL A 33 -0.91 -11.35 -9.95
CA VAL A 33 -2.25 -11.93 -9.78
C VAL A 33 -2.35 -12.81 -8.53
N VAL A 34 -1.36 -13.67 -8.28
CA VAL A 34 -1.30 -14.50 -7.05
C VAL A 34 -1.16 -13.66 -5.79
N PHE A 35 -0.44 -12.54 -5.87
CA PHE A 35 -0.24 -11.63 -4.75
C PHE A 35 -1.50 -10.81 -4.45
N GLU A 36 -2.21 -10.34 -5.49
CA GLU A 36 -3.51 -9.66 -5.37
C GLU A 36 -4.56 -10.57 -4.74
N ASP A 37 -4.64 -11.82 -5.17
CA ASP A 37 -5.56 -12.81 -4.58
C ASP A 37 -5.32 -12.94 -3.06
N TYR A 38 -4.05 -12.96 -2.64
CA TYR A 38 -3.65 -13.10 -1.24
C TYR A 38 -3.89 -11.84 -0.41
N VAL A 39 -3.45 -10.69 -0.92
CA VAL A 39 -3.41 -9.42 -0.16
C VAL A 39 -4.71 -8.63 -0.30
N LEU A 40 -5.24 -8.51 -1.52
CA LEU A 40 -6.40 -7.66 -1.82
C LEU A 40 -7.72 -8.44 -1.74
N SER A 41 -7.72 -9.70 -2.21
CA SER A 41 -8.91 -10.56 -2.17
C SER A 41 -9.00 -11.42 -0.92
N ASN A 42 -8.01 -11.33 -0.03
CA ASN A 42 -7.95 -12.04 1.25
C ASN A 42 -8.12 -13.57 1.12
N LEU A 43 -7.75 -14.15 -0.03
CA LEU A 43 -7.81 -15.59 -0.25
C LEU A 43 -6.70 -16.30 0.52
N SER A 44 -7.03 -17.47 1.08
CA SER A 44 -6.03 -18.34 1.67
C SER A 44 -5.14 -18.98 0.60
N LEU A 45 -3.93 -19.39 0.98
CA LEU A 45 -3.00 -20.06 0.06
C LEU A 45 -3.60 -21.32 -0.60
N SER A 46 -4.54 -21.98 0.08
CA SER A 46 -5.24 -23.16 -0.44
C SER A 46 -6.31 -22.81 -1.46
N GLU A 47 -7.03 -21.70 -1.28
CA GLU A 47 -8.02 -21.19 -2.23
C GLU A 47 -7.32 -20.76 -3.52
N ILE A 48 -6.24 -19.99 -3.39
CA ILE A 48 -5.43 -19.54 -4.54
C ILE A 48 -4.83 -20.73 -5.29
N ALA A 49 -4.29 -21.72 -4.56
CA ALA A 49 -3.74 -22.93 -5.17
C ALA A 49 -4.77 -23.65 -6.05
N LYS A 50 -6.01 -23.74 -5.56
CA LYS A 50 -7.13 -24.36 -6.29
C LYS A 50 -7.54 -23.53 -7.51
N GLU A 51 -7.65 -22.21 -7.38
CA GLU A 51 -8.10 -21.34 -8.48
C GLU A 51 -7.07 -21.19 -9.60
N ARG A 52 -5.78 -21.22 -9.24
CA ARG A 52 -4.66 -21.01 -10.16
C ARG A 52 -4.03 -22.32 -10.66
N ASP A 53 -4.56 -23.47 -10.24
CA ASP A 53 -4.05 -24.81 -10.56
C ASP A 53 -2.53 -24.97 -10.29
N ILE A 54 -2.10 -24.50 -9.11
CA ILE A 54 -0.72 -24.62 -8.63
C ILE A 54 -0.69 -25.19 -7.23
N THR A 55 0.48 -25.66 -6.79
CA THR A 55 0.60 -26.21 -5.44
C THR A 55 0.50 -25.10 -4.38
N ARG A 56 -0.04 -25.42 -3.21
CA ARG A 56 -0.05 -24.52 -2.04
C ARG A 56 1.35 -24.00 -1.69
N GLN A 57 2.37 -24.84 -1.85
CA GLN A 57 3.77 -24.43 -1.66
C GLN A 57 4.21 -23.42 -2.72
N GLY A 58 3.80 -23.61 -3.98
CA GLY A 58 4.04 -22.66 -5.06
C GLY A 58 3.44 -21.28 -4.76
N VAL A 59 2.19 -21.23 -4.27
CA VAL A 59 1.55 -19.97 -3.82
C VAL A 59 2.38 -19.31 -2.72
N TYR A 60 2.73 -20.06 -1.67
CA TYR A 60 3.53 -19.55 -0.55
C TYR A 60 4.86 -18.94 -1.04
N ASP A 61 5.56 -19.63 -1.93
CA ASP A 61 6.84 -19.18 -2.46
C ASP A 61 6.69 -17.92 -3.33
N ILE A 62 5.60 -17.82 -4.10
CA ILE A 62 5.29 -16.62 -4.89
C ILE A 62 5.03 -15.43 -3.97
N VAL A 63 4.14 -15.58 -2.97
CA VAL A 63 3.82 -14.51 -2.01
C VAL A 63 5.07 -14.05 -1.29
N LYS A 64 5.88 -14.99 -0.77
CA LYS A 64 7.14 -14.70 -0.08
C LYS A 64 8.11 -13.92 -0.96
N ARG A 65 8.30 -14.34 -2.22
CA ARG A 65 9.20 -13.64 -3.15
C ARG A 65 8.70 -12.25 -3.51
N CYS A 66 7.40 -12.07 -3.73
CA CYS A 66 6.83 -10.76 -4.03
C CYS A 66 7.03 -9.80 -2.85
N ARG A 67 6.68 -10.24 -1.63
CA ARG A 67 6.94 -9.47 -0.40
C ARG A 67 8.39 -9.01 -0.31
N THR A 68 9.35 -9.90 -0.47
CA THR A 68 10.78 -9.54 -0.41
C THR A 68 11.16 -8.51 -1.48
N ARG A 69 10.62 -8.62 -2.69
CA ARG A 69 10.90 -7.68 -3.77
C ARG A 69 10.29 -6.31 -3.51
N LEU A 70 9.02 -6.26 -3.09
CA LEU A 70 8.33 -5.00 -2.79
C LEU A 70 9.02 -4.25 -1.64
N LYS A 71 9.36 -4.96 -0.54
CA LYS A 71 10.14 -4.37 0.56
C LYS A 71 11.51 -3.85 0.07
N GLY A 72 12.20 -4.62 -0.76
CA GLY A 72 13.47 -4.20 -1.35
C GLY A 72 13.35 -3.03 -2.35
N TYR A 73 12.17 -2.75 -2.89
CA TYR A 73 11.92 -1.53 -3.66
C TYR A 73 11.76 -0.34 -2.72
N GLU A 74 10.98 -0.47 -1.65
CA GLU A 74 10.84 0.59 -0.64
C GLU A 74 12.18 0.95 -0.01
N GLU A 75 13.00 -0.03 0.38
CA GLU A 75 14.34 0.18 0.93
C GLU A 75 15.28 0.99 0.01
N LYS A 76 14.98 1.06 -1.30
CA LYS A 76 15.82 1.76 -2.29
C LYS A 76 15.21 3.07 -2.78
N LEU A 77 13.89 3.12 -2.88
CA LEU A 77 13.16 4.20 -3.54
C LEU A 77 12.49 5.13 -2.54
N HIS A 78 12.13 4.60 -1.36
CA HIS A 78 11.49 5.33 -0.27
C HIS A 78 10.21 6.05 -0.69
N LEU A 79 9.41 5.48 -1.61
CA LEU A 79 8.23 6.17 -2.13
C LEU A 79 7.12 6.26 -1.09
N ILE A 80 6.91 5.21 -0.29
CA ILE A 80 5.90 5.22 0.77
C ILE A 80 6.33 6.21 1.86
N GLU A 81 7.60 6.18 2.27
CA GLU A 81 8.14 7.13 3.23
C GLU A 81 7.98 8.59 2.75
N LYS A 82 8.36 8.89 1.50
CA LYS A 82 8.22 10.23 0.93
C LYS A 82 6.77 10.66 0.79
N PHE A 83 5.88 9.74 0.42
CA PHE A 83 4.45 10.00 0.36
C PHE A 83 3.92 10.41 1.74
N GLN A 84 4.22 9.62 2.79
CA GLN A 84 3.78 9.94 4.15
C GLN A 84 4.35 11.29 4.62
N LEU A 85 5.64 11.54 4.40
CA LEU A 85 6.27 12.81 4.76
C LEU A 85 5.63 13.99 4.02
N THR A 86 5.28 13.80 2.74
CA THR A 86 4.60 14.83 1.96
C THR A 86 3.22 15.13 2.55
N LYS A 87 2.45 14.09 2.92
CA LYS A 87 1.14 14.27 3.54
C LYS A 87 1.22 14.99 4.89
N ASP A 88 2.20 14.63 5.70
CA ASP A 88 2.43 15.25 7.01
C ASP A 88 2.77 16.74 6.84
N LYS A 89 3.63 17.06 5.87
CA LYS A 89 4.01 18.46 5.59
C LYS A 89 2.88 19.29 5.00
N LEU A 90 2.03 18.71 4.16
CA LEU A 90 0.81 19.40 3.69
C LEU A 90 -0.14 19.69 4.85
N GLY A 91 -0.36 18.74 5.75
CA GLY A 91 -1.19 18.95 6.93
C GLY A 91 -0.63 20.04 7.85
N GLU A 92 0.69 20.10 8.04
CA GLU A 92 1.34 21.21 8.76
C GLU A 92 1.08 22.56 8.07
N ILE A 93 1.21 22.63 6.74
CA ILE A 93 0.94 23.86 5.96
C ILE A 93 -0.51 24.30 6.13
N GLU A 94 -1.47 23.38 6.04
CA GLU A 94 -2.89 23.67 6.24
C GLU A 94 -3.19 24.19 7.65
N SER A 95 -2.56 23.60 8.69
CA SER A 95 -2.71 24.06 10.07
C SER A 95 -2.18 25.48 10.25
N ILE A 96 -0.96 25.75 9.75
CA ILE A 96 -0.35 27.09 9.79
C ILE A 96 -1.22 28.10 9.03
N ALA A 97 -1.75 27.71 7.88
CA ALA A 97 -2.62 28.55 7.06
C ALA A 97 -3.88 28.98 7.82
N LYS A 98 -4.56 28.01 8.45
CA LYS A 98 -5.80 28.23 9.23
C LYS A 98 -5.56 29.11 10.47
N GLU A 99 -4.39 29.02 11.08
CA GLU A 99 -4.06 29.77 12.30
C GLU A 99 -3.59 31.21 12.04
N ASN A 100 -2.93 31.46 10.91
CA ASN A 100 -2.17 32.71 10.70
C ASN A 100 -2.70 33.61 9.58
N PHE A 101 -3.65 33.13 8.76
CA PHE A 101 -4.17 33.87 7.61
C PHE A 101 -5.70 34.02 7.67
N ASP A 102 -6.23 34.94 6.88
CA ASP A 102 -7.68 35.10 6.73
C ASP A 102 -8.32 33.91 6.01
N GLU A 103 -9.63 33.76 6.15
CA GLU A 103 -10.40 32.62 5.63
C GLU A 103 -10.26 32.44 4.11
N GLN A 104 -10.13 33.54 3.35
CA GLN A 104 -9.98 33.46 1.90
C GLN A 104 -8.59 32.89 1.54
N THR A 105 -7.52 33.43 2.15
CA THR A 105 -6.16 32.95 1.89
C THR A 105 -5.96 31.51 2.38
N ALA A 106 -6.46 31.17 3.57
CA ALA A 106 -6.39 29.81 4.11
C ALA A 106 -7.19 28.81 3.24
N GLY A 107 -8.34 29.24 2.71
CA GLY A 107 -9.12 28.44 1.75
C GLY A 107 -8.34 28.12 0.48
N GLN A 108 -7.67 29.12 -0.11
CA GLN A 108 -6.84 28.91 -1.31
C GLN A 108 -5.69 27.91 -1.07
N ILE A 109 -5.01 28.01 0.08
CA ILE A 109 -3.94 27.08 0.45
C ILE A 109 -4.50 25.65 0.64
N THR A 110 -5.67 25.52 1.25
CA THR A 110 -6.34 24.23 1.44
C THR A 110 -6.67 23.59 0.09
N THR A 111 -7.23 24.35 -0.85
CA THR A 111 -7.49 23.85 -2.21
C THR A 111 -6.22 23.38 -2.92
N LEU A 112 -5.13 24.13 -2.81
CA LEU A 112 -3.83 23.69 -3.38
C LEU A 112 -3.30 22.42 -2.71
N ALA A 113 -3.49 22.26 -1.39
CA ALA A 113 -3.12 21.03 -0.69
C ALA A 113 -3.95 19.83 -1.16
N GLU A 114 -5.26 20.00 -1.36
CA GLU A 114 -6.16 19.00 -1.95
C GLU A 114 -5.70 18.58 -3.35
N GLU A 115 -5.34 19.54 -4.21
CA GLU A 115 -4.79 19.25 -5.54
C GLU A 115 -3.50 18.43 -5.46
N ILE A 116 -2.60 18.73 -4.50
CA ILE A 116 -1.37 17.95 -4.33
C ILE A 116 -1.68 16.54 -3.82
N TYR A 117 -2.66 16.38 -2.91
CA TYR A 117 -3.08 15.06 -2.42
C TYR A 117 -3.61 14.16 -3.55
N GLU A 118 -4.17 14.71 -4.62
CA GLU A 118 -4.61 13.93 -5.79
C GLU A 118 -3.45 13.48 -6.71
N LEU A 119 -2.28 14.12 -6.60
CA LEU A 119 -1.11 13.82 -7.44
C LEU A 119 -0.18 12.76 -6.86
N ILE A 120 -0.30 12.48 -5.56
CA ILE A 120 0.59 11.58 -4.81
C ILE A 120 -0.17 10.33 -4.38
#